data_AF-A0AAW9SV16-F1
#
_entry.id   AF-A0AAW9SV16-F1
#
_cell.length_a   1.000
_cell.length_b   1.000
_cell.length_c   1.000
_cell.angle_alpha   90.00
_cell.angle_beta   90.00
_cell.angle_gamma   90.00
#
_symmetry.space_group_name_H-M   'P 1'
#
loop_
_entity.id
_entity.type
_entity.pdbx_description
1 polymer ?
#
loop_
_entity_poly.entity_id
_entity_poly.type
_entity_poly.pdbx_seq_one_letter_code
_entity_poly.pdbx_strand_id
1 'polypeptide(L)'
;MVKIVKRLLLWLTGALAALIAVYSLRYLFQGADAVDALAETDAFFNSLSGQMGSFWTEFASHQKPLYHQHEFTLVGHIAGASIALLVGMVQFVPYIRDNMPLLHRASGYLYTFTAVLGLGLGAYVSAALPMEGGPKAIVANILGGCLGIAFIVIAFFRIRQGQYEKHGQWMLRSYAILMAILTVYLLVTLFAAMGMDSMLGLTLAHMVCFPINLAIAEMIIRTSPQSFRAGAQPAQTGAKLGVAAI
;
A
#
# COMPACT_ATOMS: atom_id res chain seq x y z
N MET A 1 -19.37 18.19 -10.61
CA MET A 1 -19.62 16.78 -10.26
C MET A 1 -18.35 15.93 -10.30
N VAL A 2 -17.65 15.79 -11.45
CA VAL A 2 -16.47 14.92 -11.62
C VAL A 2 -15.32 15.20 -10.63
N LYS A 3 -14.97 16.47 -10.36
CA LYS A 3 -13.91 16.83 -9.38
C LYS A 3 -14.26 16.43 -7.94
N ILE A 4 -15.54 16.49 -7.57
CA ILE A 4 -16.03 16.14 -6.23
C ILE A 4 -15.96 14.62 -6.06
N VAL A 5 -16.48 13.87 -7.04
CA VAL A 5 -16.41 12.40 -7.04
C VAL A 5 -14.96 11.92 -6.96
N LYS A 6 -14.05 12.50 -7.75
CA LYS A 6 -12.62 12.14 -7.69
C LYS A 6 -12.00 12.37 -6.31
N ARG A 7 -12.32 13.50 -5.66
CA ARG A 7 -11.82 13.77 -4.30
C ARG A 7 -12.39 12.79 -3.30
N LEU A 8 -13.69 12.53 -3.35
CA LEU A 8 -14.35 11.57 -2.45
C LEU A 8 -13.74 10.17 -2.59
N LEU A 9 -13.53 9.69 -3.81
CA LEU A 9 -12.89 8.39 -4.05
C LEU A 9 -11.48 8.34 -3.45
N LEU A 10 -10.67 9.39 -3.61
CA LEU A 10 -9.34 9.47 -3.01
C LEU A 10 -9.38 9.45 -1.48
N TRP A 11 -10.33 10.17 -0.88
CA TRP A 11 -10.50 10.18 0.58
C TRP A 11 -10.95 8.81 1.08
N LEU A 12 -11.88 8.16 0.39
CA LEU A 12 -12.37 6.84 0.74
C LEU A 12 -11.27 5.78 0.64
N THR A 13 -10.50 5.76 -0.45
CA THR A 13 -9.40 4.80 -0.59
C THR A 13 -8.29 5.04 0.44
N GLY A 14 -7.95 6.30 0.70
CA GLY A 14 -6.99 6.67 1.75
C GLY A 14 -7.47 6.26 3.15
N ALA A 15 -8.73 6.56 3.49
CA ALA A 15 -9.30 6.21 4.78
C ALA A 15 -9.38 4.68 4.98
N LEU A 16 -9.78 3.94 3.95
CA LEU A 16 -9.85 2.49 4.03
C LEU A 16 -8.46 1.85 4.15
N ALA A 17 -7.47 2.33 3.40
CA ALA A 17 -6.09 1.87 3.55
C ALA A 17 -5.53 2.18 4.95
N ALA A 18 -5.85 3.35 5.51
CA ALA A 18 -5.42 3.72 6.86
C ALA A 18 -6.09 2.83 7.92
N LEU A 19 -7.38 2.55 7.76
CA LEU A 19 -8.13 1.66 8.64
C LEU A 19 -7.53 0.25 8.62
N ILE A 20 -7.25 -0.30 7.42
CA ILE A 20 -6.61 -1.62 7.29
C ILE A 20 -5.23 -1.62 7.96
N ALA A 21 -4.40 -0.60 7.72
CA ALA A 21 -3.07 -0.51 8.30
C ALA A 21 -3.13 -0.41 9.84
N VAL A 22 -3.97 0.47 10.39
CA VAL A 22 -4.13 0.62 11.85
C VAL A 22 -4.67 -0.67 12.47
N TYR A 23 -5.70 -1.27 11.87
CA TYR A 23 -6.27 -2.52 12.35
C TYR A 23 -5.23 -3.66 12.31
N SER A 24 -4.34 -3.67 11.32
CA SER A 24 -3.27 -4.66 11.18
C SER A 24 -2.14 -4.48 12.20
N LEU A 25 -1.99 -3.31 12.82
CA LEU A 25 -0.98 -3.12 13.88
C LEU A 25 -1.26 -3.96 15.14
N ARG A 26 -2.45 -4.55 15.29
CA ARG A 26 -2.75 -5.50 16.37
C ARG A 26 -1.78 -6.69 16.41
N TYR A 27 -1.19 -7.08 15.27
CA TYR A 27 -0.18 -8.14 15.19
C TYR A 27 1.06 -7.86 16.05
N LEU A 28 1.36 -6.59 16.37
CA LEU A 28 2.44 -6.24 17.31
C LEU A 28 2.17 -6.72 18.74
N PHE A 29 0.90 -6.90 19.10
CA PHE A 29 0.49 -7.26 20.46
C PHE A 29 0.00 -8.71 20.55
N GLN A 30 -0.63 -9.20 19.49
CA GLN A 30 -1.26 -10.52 19.43
C GLN A 30 -0.46 -11.54 18.61
N GLY A 31 0.65 -11.15 17.97
CA GLY A 31 1.45 -12.06 17.15
C GLY A 31 0.63 -12.69 16.02
N ALA A 32 0.85 -13.98 15.76
CA ALA A 32 0.12 -14.72 14.73
C ALA A 32 -1.37 -14.93 15.08
N ASP A 33 -1.76 -14.89 16.35
CA ASP A 33 -3.17 -15.05 16.77
C ASP A 33 -4.08 -13.95 16.22
N ALA A 34 -3.51 -12.78 15.88
CA ALA A 34 -4.23 -11.67 15.26
C ALA A 34 -4.96 -12.04 13.96
N VAL A 35 -4.54 -13.12 13.28
CA VAL A 35 -5.18 -13.60 12.04
C VAL A 35 -6.63 -14.03 12.26
N ASP A 36 -6.97 -14.51 13.47
CA ASP A 36 -8.33 -14.97 13.79
C ASP A 36 -9.36 -13.84 13.69
N ALA A 37 -8.94 -12.59 13.88
CA ALA A 37 -9.83 -11.45 13.74
C ALA A 37 -10.32 -11.26 12.28
N LEU A 38 -9.66 -11.87 11.28
CA LEU A 38 -10.20 -11.92 9.93
C LEU A 38 -11.49 -12.72 9.86
N ALA A 39 -11.69 -13.74 10.71
CA ALA A 39 -12.93 -14.53 10.75
C ALA A 39 -14.17 -13.68 11.13
N GLU A 40 -13.99 -12.58 11.87
CA GLU A 40 -15.09 -11.63 12.14
C GLU A 40 -15.64 -11.00 10.84
N THR A 41 -14.82 -10.95 9.80
CA THR A 41 -15.19 -10.44 8.48
C THR A 41 -16.23 -11.35 7.81
N ASP A 42 -16.15 -12.67 8.01
CA ASP A 42 -17.17 -13.60 7.51
C ASP A 42 -18.53 -13.33 8.16
N ALA A 43 -18.57 -13.13 9.49
CA ALA A 43 -19.81 -12.83 10.20
C ALA A 43 -20.49 -11.55 9.68
N PHE A 44 -19.69 -10.52 9.40
CA PHE A 44 -20.18 -9.29 8.79
C PHE A 44 -20.76 -9.53 7.39
N PHE A 45 -20.03 -10.20 6.49
CA PHE A 45 -20.52 -10.45 5.14
C PHE A 45 -21.73 -11.38 5.11
N ASN A 46 -21.77 -12.40 5.98
CA ASN A 46 -22.91 -13.30 6.10
C ASN A 46 -24.17 -12.54 6.52
N SER A 47 -24.04 -11.54 7.38
CA SER A 47 -25.15 -10.66 7.78
C SER A 47 -25.70 -9.80 6.64
N LEU A 48 -24.85 -9.45 5.66
CA LEU A 48 -25.21 -8.59 4.52
C LEU A 48 -25.75 -9.38 3.33
N SER A 49 -25.12 -10.52 3.01
CA SER A 49 -25.41 -11.30 1.80
C SER A 49 -26.47 -12.38 2.01
N GLY A 50 -26.69 -12.80 3.27
CA GLY A 50 -27.49 -13.97 3.59
C GLY A 50 -26.86 -15.30 3.16
N GLN A 51 -25.63 -15.27 2.62
CA GLN A 51 -24.85 -16.46 2.28
C GLN A 51 -23.91 -16.81 3.43
N MET A 52 -23.75 -18.10 3.73
CA MET A 52 -22.76 -18.58 4.70
C MET A 52 -21.39 -18.68 4.01
N GLY A 53 -20.61 -17.61 4.05
CA GLY A 53 -19.18 -17.63 3.75
C GLY A 53 -18.37 -18.02 4.99
N SER A 54 -17.36 -18.87 4.80
CA SER A 54 -16.39 -19.27 5.82
C SER A 54 -14.95 -19.01 5.37
N PHE A 55 -14.77 -18.18 4.34
CA PHE A 55 -13.50 -17.99 3.66
C PHE A 55 -12.40 -17.53 4.62
N TRP A 56 -12.66 -16.48 5.41
CA TRP A 56 -11.64 -15.93 6.31
C TRP A 56 -11.40 -16.83 7.51
N THR A 57 -12.43 -17.53 7.96
CA THR A 57 -12.36 -18.55 9.02
C THR A 57 -11.49 -19.72 8.59
N GLU A 58 -11.71 -20.24 7.37
CA GLU A 58 -10.91 -21.33 6.80
C GLU A 58 -9.46 -20.88 6.58
N PHE A 59 -9.27 -19.71 5.95
CA PHE A 59 -7.95 -19.10 5.76
C PHE A 59 -7.19 -18.96 7.08
N ALA A 60 -7.81 -18.41 8.12
CA ALA A 60 -7.18 -18.25 9.43
C ALA A 60 -6.82 -19.61 10.04
N SER A 61 -7.70 -20.60 9.96
CA SER A 61 -7.44 -21.92 10.56
C SER A 61 -6.29 -22.68 9.87
N HIS A 62 -6.12 -22.54 8.56
CA HIS A 62 -5.01 -23.16 7.82
C HIS A 62 -3.69 -22.39 7.96
N GLN A 63 -3.74 -21.06 7.95
CA GLN A 63 -2.53 -20.23 7.93
C GLN A 63 -1.96 -19.92 9.31
N LYS A 64 -2.80 -19.86 10.36
CA LYS A 64 -2.37 -19.55 11.73
C LYS A 64 -1.23 -20.46 12.24
N PRO A 65 -1.31 -21.81 12.12
CA PRO A 65 -0.22 -22.67 12.59
C PRO A 65 1.11 -22.42 11.85
N LEU A 66 1.03 -22.04 10.56
CA LEU A 66 2.20 -21.71 9.74
C LEU A 66 2.80 -20.37 10.16
N TYR A 67 1.94 -19.40 10.48
CA TYR A 67 2.35 -18.08 10.95
C TYR A 67 3.14 -18.12 12.26
N HIS A 68 2.77 -19.00 13.19
CA HIS A 68 3.56 -19.21 14.41
C HIS A 68 4.99 -19.71 14.13
N GLN A 69 5.23 -20.44 13.03
CA GLN A 69 6.57 -20.93 12.69
C GLN A 69 7.53 -19.80 12.28
N HIS A 70 6.99 -18.70 11.76
CA HIS A 70 7.75 -17.53 11.29
C HIS A 70 7.19 -16.22 11.87
N GLU A 71 6.74 -16.25 13.12
CA GLU A 71 5.96 -15.17 13.72
C GLU A 71 6.69 -13.83 13.71
N PHE A 72 7.97 -13.81 14.10
CA PHE A 72 8.77 -12.58 14.11
C PHE A 72 8.82 -11.92 12.72
N THR A 73 9.04 -12.72 11.68
CA THR A 73 9.11 -12.25 10.29
C THR A 73 7.74 -11.77 9.81
N LEU A 74 6.66 -12.48 10.15
CA LEU A 74 5.29 -12.08 9.82
C LEU A 74 4.91 -10.76 10.51
N VAL A 75 5.13 -10.65 11.81
CA VAL A 75 4.85 -9.42 12.58
C VAL A 75 5.68 -8.27 12.03
N GLY A 76 6.97 -8.51 11.73
CA GLY A 76 7.82 -7.53 11.08
C GLY A 76 7.28 -7.08 9.71
N HIS A 77 6.85 -8.03 8.86
CA HIS A 77 6.21 -7.73 7.58
C HIS A 77 4.98 -6.83 7.76
N ILE A 78 4.03 -7.25 8.61
CA ILE A 78 2.76 -6.57 8.80
C ILE A 78 2.96 -5.18 9.42
N ALA A 79 3.78 -5.09 10.47
CA ALA A 79 4.07 -3.81 11.12
C ALA A 79 4.82 -2.86 10.18
N GLY A 80 5.85 -3.35 9.48
CA GLY A 80 6.60 -2.57 8.50
C GLY A 80 5.70 -2.05 7.37
N ALA A 81 4.90 -2.92 6.75
CA ALA A 81 3.98 -2.54 5.69
C ALA A 81 2.90 -1.56 6.17
N SER A 82 2.34 -1.77 7.37
CA SER A 82 1.31 -0.90 7.95
C SER A 82 1.84 0.50 8.24
N ILE A 83 3.02 0.61 8.87
CA ILE A 83 3.66 1.92 9.11
C ILE A 83 4.02 2.60 7.80
N ALA A 84 4.55 1.85 6.82
CA ALA A 84 4.86 2.39 5.50
C ALA A 84 3.61 2.94 4.78
N LEU A 85 2.48 2.24 4.85
CA LEU A 85 1.21 2.74 4.28
C LEU A 85 0.79 4.05 4.94
N LEU A 86 0.77 4.11 6.28
CA LEU A 86 0.33 5.30 7.01
C LEU A 86 1.24 6.51 6.75
N VAL A 87 2.55 6.32 6.87
CA VAL A 87 3.53 7.39 6.69
C VAL A 87 3.66 7.79 5.22
N GLY A 88 3.47 6.84 4.30
CA GLY A 88 3.49 7.11 2.86
C GLY A 88 2.36 8.05 2.41
N MET A 89 1.18 8.02 3.04
CA MET A 89 0.10 8.98 2.74
C MET A 89 0.53 10.44 2.91
N VAL A 90 1.35 10.71 3.92
CA VAL A 90 1.89 12.04 4.22
C VAL A 90 2.72 12.59 3.05
N GLN A 91 3.39 11.71 2.29
CA GLN A 91 4.23 12.08 1.15
C GLN A 91 3.44 12.69 -0.01
N PHE A 92 2.15 12.36 -0.13
CA PHE A 92 1.29 12.81 -1.22
C PHE A 92 0.48 14.07 -0.89
N VAL A 93 0.65 14.63 0.31
CA VAL A 93 0.01 15.89 0.70
C VAL A 93 0.82 17.07 0.17
N PRO A 94 0.32 17.86 -0.81
CA PRO A 94 1.11 18.94 -1.42
C PRO A 94 1.56 19.98 -0.40
N TYR A 95 0.70 20.31 0.58
CA TYR A 95 1.03 21.26 1.63
C TYR A 95 2.27 20.85 2.44
N ILE A 96 2.37 19.57 2.83
CA ILE A 96 3.49 19.06 3.63
C ILE A 96 4.78 19.06 2.80
N ARG A 97 4.68 18.62 1.54
CA ARG A 97 5.83 18.61 0.62
C ARG A 97 6.36 20.02 0.35
N ASP A 98 5.47 21.00 0.17
CA ASP A 98 5.82 22.34 -0.30
C ASP A 98 6.17 23.29 0.87
N ASN A 99 5.59 23.09 2.06
CA ASN A 99 5.72 24.00 3.20
C ASN A 99 6.38 23.38 4.44
N MET A 100 6.51 22.05 4.53
CA MET A 100 7.06 21.35 5.70
C MET A 100 8.17 20.36 5.31
N PRO A 101 9.30 20.84 4.74
CA PRO A 101 10.34 19.98 4.15
C PRO A 101 11.00 19.03 5.16
N LEU A 102 11.13 19.42 6.43
CA LEU A 102 11.67 18.54 7.47
C LEU A 102 10.74 17.35 7.73
N LEU A 103 9.43 17.59 7.83
CA LEU A 103 8.43 16.53 8.00
C LEU A 103 8.40 15.62 6.77
N HIS A 104 8.41 16.18 5.56
CA HIS A 104 8.45 15.41 4.32
C HIS A 104 9.68 14.49 4.27
N ARG A 105 10.87 15.00 4.61
CA ARG A 105 12.10 14.19 4.63
C ARG A 105 12.08 13.11 5.70
N ALA A 106 11.74 13.47 6.94
CA ALA A 106 11.69 12.52 8.06
C ALA A 106 10.70 11.38 7.80
N SER A 107 9.49 11.72 7.34
CA SER A 107 8.49 10.72 6.95
C SER A 107 8.92 9.91 5.71
N GLY A 108 9.64 10.52 4.77
CA GLY A 108 10.20 9.82 3.61
C GLY A 108 11.24 8.76 4.00
N TYR A 109 12.14 9.09 4.93
CA TYR A 109 13.11 8.12 5.47
C TYR A 109 12.43 6.98 6.24
N LEU A 110 11.47 7.32 7.10
CA LEU A 110 10.70 6.32 7.83
C LEU A 110 9.91 5.41 6.89
N TYR A 111 9.27 5.99 5.87
CA TYR A 111 8.61 5.24 4.80
C TYR A 111 9.60 4.28 4.12
N THR A 112 10.75 4.76 3.67
CA THR A 112 11.74 3.92 2.97
C THR A 112 12.19 2.74 3.83
N PHE A 113 12.54 2.99 5.09
CA PHE A 113 12.96 1.92 6.00
C PHE A 113 11.85 0.88 6.22
N THR A 114 10.65 1.34 6.58
CA THR A 114 9.52 0.45 6.90
C THR A 114 8.97 -0.26 5.67
N ALA A 115 8.99 0.38 4.49
CA ALA A 115 8.60 -0.23 3.23
C ALA A 115 9.57 -1.33 2.81
N VAL A 116 10.89 -1.11 2.91
CA VAL A 116 11.89 -2.15 2.57
C VAL A 116 11.76 -3.33 3.53
N LEU A 117 11.59 -3.07 4.83
CA LEU A 117 11.37 -4.10 5.84
C LEU A 117 10.07 -4.87 5.57
N GLY A 118 8.96 -4.17 5.37
CA GLY A 118 7.66 -4.76 5.08
C GLY A 118 7.68 -5.61 3.81
N LEU A 119 8.10 -5.03 2.67
CA LEU A 119 8.14 -5.73 1.38
C LEU A 119 9.11 -6.92 1.39
N GLY A 120 10.28 -6.76 2.00
CA GLY A 120 11.31 -7.80 2.07
C GLY A 120 10.88 -8.99 2.93
N LEU A 121 10.36 -8.70 4.13
CA LEU A 121 9.86 -9.75 5.01
C LEU A 121 8.60 -10.41 4.44
N GLY A 122 7.73 -9.68 3.75
CA GLY A 122 6.55 -10.26 3.09
C GLY A 122 6.90 -11.21 1.96
N ALA A 123 7.89 -10.85 1.13
CA ALA A 123 8.44 -11.74 0.11
C ALA A 123 9.06 -12.99 0.74
N TYR A 124 9.81 -12.83 1.84
CA TYR A 124 10.37 -13.98 2.57
C TYR A 124 9.28 -14.88 3.14
N VAL A 125 8.28 -14.35 3.84
CA VAL A 125 7.18 -15.14 4.42
C VAL A 125 6.44 -15.90 3.32
N SER A 126 6.18 -15.25 2.19
CA SER A 126 5.54 -15.90 1.03
C SER A 126 6.41 -17.05 0.47
N ALA A 127 7.74 -16.91 0.50
CA ALA A 127 8.64 -17.97 0.04
C ALA A 127 8.81 -19.11 1.06
N ALA A 128 8.74 -18.79 2.35
CA ALA A 128 8.99 -19.72 3.46
C ALA A 128 7.76 -20.57 3.83
N LEU A 129 6.55 -20.04 3.59
CA LEU A 129 5.30 -20.69 3.99
C LEU A 129 4.45 -21.11 2.79
N PRO A 130 3.78 -22.28 2.86
CA PRO A 130 2.74 -22.61 1.90
C PRO A 130 1.57 -21.62 2.06
N MET A 131 1.26 -20.89 0.99
CA MET A 131 0.13 -19.96 0.96
C MET A 131 -1.12 -20.65 0.43
N GLU A 132 -2.29 -20.32 0.98
CA GLU A 132 -3.60 -20.77 0.44
C GLU A 132 -3.78 -20.45 -1.06
N GLY A 133 -3.23 -19.34 -1.55
CA GLY A 133 -3.23 -18.98 -2.98
C GLY A 133 -2.24 -19.78 -3.85
N GLY A 134 -1.59 -20.79 -3.28
CA GLY A 134 -0.65 -21.68 -3.96
C GLY A 134 0.61 -21.02 -4.54
N PRO A 135 1.40 -21.77 -5.32
CA PRO A 135 2.70 -21.31 -5.83
C PRO A 135 2.64 -20.05 -6.70
N LYS A 136 1.53 -19.83 -7.41
CA LYS A 136 1.36 -18.64 -8.27
C LYS A 136 1.21 -17.36 -7.44
N ALA A 137 0.46 -17.41 -6.33
CA ALA A 137 0.36 -16.29 -5.41
C ALA A 137 1.71 -15.99 -4.74
N ILE A 138 2.45 -17.03 -4.34
CA ILE A 138 3.81 -16.90 -3.78
C ILE A 138 4.72 -16.14 -4.75
N VAL A 139 4.79 -16.57 -6.01
CA VAL A 139 5.62 -15.90 -7.03
C VAL A 139 5.17 -14.45 -7.24
N ALA A 140 3.86 -14.19 -7.29
CA ALA A 140 3.35 -12.83 -7.43
C ALA A 140 3.78 -11.93 -6.25
N ASN A 141 3.69 -12.42 -5.01
CA ASN A 141 4.08 -11.68 -3.82
C ASN A 141 5.58 -11.41 -3.75
N ILE A 142 6.41 -12.40 -4.09
CA ILE A 142 7.87 -12.23 -4.16
C ILE A 142 8.22 -11.17 -5.20
N LEU A 143 7.65 -11.27 -6.41
CA LEU A 143 7.86 -10.27 -7.47
C LEU A 143 7.38 -8.89 -7.04
N GLY A 144 6.21 -8.78 -6.40
CA GLY A 144 5.69 -7.54 -5.85
C GLY A 144 6.66 -6.90 -4.85
N GLY A 145 7.12 -7.67 -3.86
CA GLY A 145 8.10 -7.23 -2.87
C GLY A 145 9.42 -6.76 -3.52
N CYS A 146 9.98 -7.56 -4.42
CA CYS A 146 11.20 -7.22 -5.15
C CYS A 146 11.03 -5.95 -6.00
N LEU A 147 9.93 -5.81 -6.73
CA LEU A 147 9.64 -4.61 -7.53
C LEU A 147 9.48 -3.38 -6.66
N GLY A 148 8.73 -3.47 -5.56
CA GLY A 148 8.53 -2.36 -4.64
C GLY A 148 9.85 -1.84 -4.06
N ILE A 149 10.77 -2.75 -3.68
CA ILE A 149 12.12 -2.41 -3.22
C ILE A 149 12.96 -1.83 -4.36
N ALA A 150 12.93 -2.45 -5.55
CA ALA A 150 13.66 -1.95 -6.71
C ALA A 150 13.24 -0.52 -7.07
N PHE A 151 11.95 -0.18 -6.98
CA PHE A 151 11.46 1.18 -7.21
C PHE A 151 12.01 2.18 -6.18
N ILE A 152 12.13 1.80 -4.91
CA ILE A 152 12.77 2.62 -3.87
C ILE A 152 14.24 2.86 -4.22
N VAL A 153 14.97 1.82 -4.62
CA VAL A 153 16.38 1.91 -5.01
C VAL A 153 16.55 2.84 -6.22
N ILE A 154 15.70 2.71 -7.25
CA ILE A 154 15.74 3.59 -8.41
C ILE A 154 15.40 5.04 -7.99
N ALA A 155 14.37 5.22 -7.14
CA ALA A 155 14.00 6.54 -6.61
C ALA A 155 15.16 7.21 -5.86
N PHE A 156 15.93 6.43 -5.09
CA PHE A 156 17.12 6.90 -4.38
C PHE A 156 18.20 7.41 -5.34
N PHE A 157 18.47 6.70 -6.44
CA PHE A 157 19.40 7.20 -7.45
C PHE A 157 18.89 8.45 -8.15
N ARG A 158 17.58 8.57 -8.42
CA ARG A 158 16.99 9.77 -9.04
C ARG A 158 17.09 11.00 -8.15
N ILE A 159 16.86 10.87 -6.84
CA ILE A 159 17.02 12.01 -5.93
C ILE A 159 18.48 12.45 -5.81
N ARG A 160 19.44 11.51 -5.80
CA ARG A 160 20.88 11.81 -5.81
C ARG A 160 21.33 12.54 -7.07
N GLN A 161 20.67 12.29 -8.21
CA GLN A 161 20.91 12.97 -9.49
C GLN A 161 20.18 14.33 -9.59
N GLY A 162 19.52 14.81 -8.52
CA GLY A 162 18.71 16.02 -8.56
C GLY A 162 17.44 15.89 -9.41
N GLN A 163 17.04 14.67 -9.80
CA GLN A 163 15.86 14.42 -10.62
C GLN A 163 14.62 14.22 -9.73
N TYR A 164 14.20 15.28 -9.03
CA TYR A 164 13.10 15.27 -8.06
C TYR A 164 11.78 14.74 -8.64
N GLU A 165 11.44 15.14 -9.88
CA GLU A 165 10.23 14.67 -10.55
C GLU A 165 10.24 13.14 -10.72
N LYS A 166 11.37 12.59 -11.22
CA LYS A 166 11.50 11.14 -11.39
C LYS A 166 11.54 10.41 -10.05
N HIS A 167 12.19 10.99 -9.03
CA HIS A 167 12.17 10.43 -7.68
C HIS A 167 10.73 10.21 -7.20
N GLY A 168 9.89 11.25 -7.26
CA GLY A 168 8.49 11.15 -6.84
C GLY A 168 7.69 10.11 -7.65
N GLN A 169 7.93 10.01 -8.95
CA GLN A 169 7.29 8.99 -9.80
C GLN A 169 7.67 7.56 -9.40
N TRP A 170 8.94 7.30 -9.07
CA TRP A 170 9.37 5.98 -8.59
C TRP A 170 8.87 5.68 -7.17
N MET A 171 8.80 6.69 -6.30
CA MET A 171 8.18 6.54 -4.97
C MET A 171 6.69 6.21 -5.06
N LEU A 172 5.95 6.81 -6.00
CA LEU A 172 4.55 6.45 -6.24
C LEU A 172 4.40 4.99 -6.66
N ARG A 173 5.27 4.48 -7.54
CA ARG A 173 5.23 3.07 -7.96
C ARG A 173 5.49 2.13 -6.78
N SER A 174 6.44 2.46 -5.90
CA SER A 174 6.67 1.72 -4.65
C SER A 174 5.43 1.73 -3.75
N TYR A 175 4.84 2.90 -3.53
CA TYR A 175 3.64 3.03 -2.69
C TYR A 175 2.44 2.28 -3.27
N ALA A 176 2.31 2.24 -4.60
CA ALA A 176 1.28 1.46 -5.28
C ALA A 176 1.41 -0.05 -5.02
N ILE A 177 2.62 -0.58 -4.91
CA ILE A 177 2.83 -1.98 -4.50
C ILE A 177 2.30 -2.22 -3.08
N LEU A 178 2.53 -1.30 -2.13
CA LEU A 178 1.99 -1.43 -0.77
C LEU A 178 0.46 -1.35 -0.75
N MET A 179 -0.15 -0.49 -1.57
CA MET A 179 -1.59 -0.39 -1.72
C MET A 179 -2.26 -1.66 -2.26
N ALA A 180 -1.48 -2.62 -2.78
CA ALA A 180 -1.99 -3.90 -3.25
C ALA A 180 -2.75 -4.67 -2.16
N ILE A 181 -2.42 -4.48 -0.87
CA ILE A 181 -3.17 -5.10 0.23
C ILE A 181 -4.66 -4.75 0.17
N LEU A 182 -4.99 -3.46 -0.05
CA LEU A 182 -6.38 -3.03 -0.18
C LEU A 182 -7.04 -3.69 -1.39
N THR A 183 -6.34 -3.74 -2.52
CA THR A 183 -6.86 -4.37 -3.75
C THR A 183 -7.09 -5.86 -3.58
N VAL A 184 -6.20 -6.59 -2.89
CA VAL A 184 -6.39 -8.02 -2.59
C VAL A 184 -7.66 -8.23 -1.77
N TYR A 185 -7.88 -7.46 -0.69
CA TYR A 185 -9.08 -7.59 0.13
C TYR A 185 -10.37 -7.33 -0.67
N LEU A 186 -10.37 -6.29 -1.51
CA LEU A 186 -11.52 -5.98 -2.37
C LEU A 186 -11.79 -7.09 -3.40
N LEU A 187 -10.74 -7.64 -4.03
CA LEU A 187 -10.86 -8.71 -5.02
C LEU A 187 -11.31 -10.03 -4.40
N VAL A 188 -10.72 -10.43 -3.26
CA VAL A 188 -11.11 -11.64 -2.54
C VAL A 188 -12.57 -11.56 -2.10
N THR A 189 -12.99 -10.41 -1.56
CA THR A 189 -14.40 -10.19 -1.19
C THR A 189 -15.33 -10.32 -2.41
N LEU A 190 -14.94 -9.72 -3.54
CA LEU A 190 -15.71 -9.80 -4.78
C LEU A 190 -15.80 -11.24 -5.30
N PHE A 191 -14.69 -11.97 -5.35
CA PHE A 191 -14.65 -13.35 -5.82
C PHE A 191 -15.44 -14.30 -4.92
N ALA A 192 -15.35 -14.12 -3.60
CA ALA A 192 -16.17 -14.86 -2.65
C ALA A 192 -17.67 -14.60 -2.86
N ALA A 193 -18.08 -13.34 -3.07
CA ALA A 193 -19.48 -13.00 -3.37
C ALA A 193 -19.97 -13.57 -4.70
N MET A 194 -19.06 -13.90 -5.62
CA MET A 194 -19.37 -14.60 -6.88
C MET A 194 -19.39 -16.13 -6.72
N GLY A 195 -19.19 -16.67 -5.52
CA GLY A 195 -19.12 -18.10 -5.25
C GLY A 195 -17.84 -18.78 -5.77
N MET A 196 -16.76 -18.01 -5.98
CA MET A 196 -15.49 -18.56 -6.42
C MET A 196 -14.80 -19.33 -5.29
N ASP A 197 -14.16 -20.43 -5.65
CA ASP A 197 -13.28 -21.20 -4.75
C ASP A 197 -12.19 -20.32 -4.10
N SER A 198 -11.88 -20.60 -2.83
CA SER A 198 -11.00 -19.78 -1.99
C SER A 198 -9.57 -19.73 -2.52
N MET A 199 -9.00 -20.88 -2.88
CA MET A 199 -7.66 -20.99 -3.45
C MET A 199 -7.58 -20.25 -4.78
N LEU A 200 -8.55 -20.46 -5.68
CA LEU A 200 -8.59 -19.77 -6.97
C LEU A 200 -8.73 -18.25 -6.80
N GLY A 201 -9.66 -17.81 -5.95
CA GLY A 201 -9.90 -16.39 -5.67
C GLY A 201 -8.66 -15.69 -5.11
N LEU A 202 -7.98 -16.30 -4.14
CA LEU A 202 -6.72 -15.79 -3.59
C LEU A 202 -5.60 -15.76 -4.62
N THR A 203 -5.49 -16.81 -5.44
CA THR A 203 -4.50 -16.88 -6.51
C THR A 203 -4.66 -15.70 -7.46
N LEU A 204 -5.88 -15.51 -7.98
CA LEU A 204 -6.18 -14.44 -8.93
C LEU A 204 -6.00 -13.05 -8.31
N ALA A 205 -6.47 -12.87 -7.06
CA ALA A 205 -6.34 -11.59 -6.37
C ALA A 205 -4.87 -11.14 -6.24
N HIS A 206 -3.97 -12.04 -5.82
CA HIS A 206 -2.54 -11.73 -5.71
C HIS A 206 -1.86 -11.55 -7.08
N MET A 207 -2.29 -12.29 -8.11
CA MET A 207 -1.74 -12.12 -9.46
C MET A 207 -2.09 -10.77 -10.09
N VAL A 208 -3.31 -10.25 -9.84
CA VAL A 208 -3.81 -9.04 -10.51
C VAL A 208 -3.70 -7.77 -9.66
N CYS A 209 -3.55 -7.86 -8.33
CA CYS A 209 -3.48 -6.67 -7.47
C CYS A 209 -2.29 -5.77 -7.83
N PHE A 210 -1.09 -6.31 -8.04
CA PHE A 210 0.08 -5.50 -8.37
C PHE A 210 -0.03 -4.84 -9.77
N PRO A 211 -0.40 -5.57 -10.85
CA PRO A 211 -0.67 -4.93 -12.15
C PRO A 211 -1.70 -3.81 -12.10
N ILE A 212 -2.82 -4.02 -11.38
CA ILE A 212 -3.88 -3.01 -11.23
C ILE A 212 -3.32 -1.75 -10.57
N ASN A 213 -2.61 -1.90 -9.44
CA ASN A 213 -2.06 -0.76 -8.71
C ASN A 213 -0.98 -0.03 -9.52
N LEU A 214 -0.11 -0.74 -10.23
CA LEU A 214 0.89 -0.13 -11.09
C LEU A 214 0.26 0.59 -12.28
N ALA A 215 -0.80 0.04 -12.88
CA ALA A 215 -1.54 0.73 -13.94
C ALA A 215 -2.15 2.04 -13.45
N ILE A 216 -2.73 2.05 -12.24
CA ILE A 216 -3.25 3.26 -11.60
C ILE A 216 -2.11 4.27 -11.35
N ALA A 217 -0.98 3.83 -10.81
CA ALA A 217 0.17 4.69 -10.57
C ALA A 217 0.70 5.32 -11.86
N GLU A 218 0.83 4.54 -12.93
CA GLU A 218 1.29 5.01 -14.23
C GLU A 218 0.31 6.00 -14.86
N MET A 219 -1.00 5.75 -14.74
CA MET A 219 -2.04 6.69 -15.17
C MET A 219 -1.92 8.02 -14.42
N ILE A 220 -1.69 8.00 -13.10
CA ILE A 220 -1.46 9.22 -12.31
C ILE A 220 -0.21 9.96 -12.78
N ILE A 221 0.89 9.24 -13.02
CA ILE A 221 2.16 9.84 -13.48
C ILE A 221 1.97 10.53 -14.83
N ARG A 222 1.29 9.88 -15.78
CA ARG A 222 1.05 10.44 -17.13
C ARG A 222 0.10 11.63 -17.13
N THR A 223 -0.89 11.63 -16.24
CA THR A 223 -1.92 12.69 -16.19
C THR A 223 -1.55 13.84 -15.26
N SER A 224 -0.53 13.71 -14.41
CA SER A 224 -0.18 14.72 -13.40
C SER A 224 1.35 14.88 -13.19
N PRO A 225 2.18 15.01 -14.24
CA PRO A 225 3.64 15.07 -14.11
C PRO A 225 4.11 16.27 -13.26
N GLN A 226 3.39 17.41 -13.36
CA GLN A 226 3.68 18.61 -12.56
C GLN A 226 3.55 18.39 -11.06
N SER A 227 2.74 17.40 -10.64
CA SER A 227 2.54 17.08 -9.22
C SER A 227 3.78 16.52 -8.56
N PHE A 228 4.88 16.27 -9.28
CA PHE A 228 6.13 15.76 -8.71
C PHE A 228 7.28 16.77 -8.79
N ARG A 229 7.03 18.01 -9.26
CA ARG A 229 8.08 19.02 -9.54
C ARG A 229 8.54 19.87 -8.35
N ALA A 230 7.88 19.78 -7.19
CA ALA A 230 8.18 20.65 -6.07
C ALA A 230 9.60 20.40 -5.52
N GLY A 231 10.40 21.47 -5.49
CA GLY A 231 11.82 21.46 -5.16
C GLY A 231 12.70 22.26 -6.15
N ALA A 232 12.17 22.60 -7.33
CA ALA A 232 12.96 23.24 -8.41
C ALA A 232 12.81 24.78 -8.51
N GLN A 233 12.00 25.44 -7.70
CA GLN A 233 11.90 26.91 -7.71
C GLN A 233 12.25 27.46 -6.32
N PRO A 234 13.32 28.28 -6.19
CA PRO A 234 13.40 29.20 -5.07
C PRO A 234 12.15 30.07 -5.11
N ALA A 235 11.58 30.37 -3.94
CA ALA A 235 10.50 31.33 -3.83
C ALA A 235 10.90 32.62 -4.55
N GLN A 236 10.37 32.85 -5.75
CA GLN A 236 10.35 34.18 -6.33
C GLN A 236 9.25 34.97 -5.62
N THR A 237 9.54 35.39 -4.39
CA THR A 237 8.93 36.59 -3.82
C THR A 237 9.43 37.80 -4.60
N GLY A 238 8.96 37.93 -5.84
CA GLY A 238 9.06 39.13 -6.64
C GLY A 238 7.97 40.09 -6.20
N ALA A 239 8.30 40.96 -5.26
CA ALA A 239 7.51 42.13 -4.93
C ALA A 239 7.25 42.94 -6.22
N LYS A 240 6.02 42.90 -6.74
CA LYS A 240 5.54 43.94 -7.65
C LYS A 240 5.03 45.11 -6.80
N LEU A 241 5.94 45.91 -6.26
CA LEU A 241 5.66 47.31 -5.97
C LEU A 241 5.91 48.08 -7.26
N GLY A 242 4.88 48.12 -8.11
CA GLY A 242 4.83 49.02 -9.27
C GLY A 242 4.05 50.26 -8.88
N VAL A 243 4.79 51.32 -8.58
CA VAL A 243 4.29 52.69 -8.48
C VAL A 243 3.82 53.16 -9.87
N ALA A 244 2.61 53.69 -9.93
CA ALA A 244 2.17 54.70 -10.90
C ALA A 244 1.13 55.56 -10.14
N ALA A 245 1.54 56.70 -9.57
CA ALA A 245 1.52 58.01 -10.20
C ALA A 245 0.09 58.53 -10.45
N ILE A 246 -0.44 59.25 -9.46
CA ILE A 246 -1.25 60.46 -9.63
C ILE A 246 -0.58 61.52 -8.75
#